data_AF-A0A926N3R3-F1
#
_entry.id   AF-A0A926N3R3-F1
#
_cell.length_a   1.000
_cell.length_b   1.000
_cell.length_c   1.000
_cell.angle_alpha   90.00
_cell.angle_beta   90.00
_cell.angle_gamma   90.00
#
_symmetry.space_group_name_H-M   'P 1'
#
loop_
_entity.id
_entity.type
_entity.pdbx_description
1 polymer ?
#
loop_
_entity_poly.entity_id
_entity_poly.type
_entity_poly.pdbx_seq_one_letter_code
_entity_poly.pdbx_strand_id
1 'polypeptide(L)'
;MNHLNYTDFYQVPNLKFDIKKLRKDLDSVLKKKGFASPKGVSNFGAIPLNQIPNDKDSTKGNNIRGVYWTIADETGKEVSRDIPIDESKYTELVPEFQNTYFNEVYKTLKKNFKLGRVRLLLKEPRSTLSWHKDPEPRLHIPIITNLGCSMVIENVAKHLPADGNVTITNNTKYHNFFNGGEQSRVHLVACVLENPFK
;
A
#
# COMPACT_ATOMS: atom_id res chain seq x y z
N MET A 1 8.01 -20.46 -24.65
CA MET A 1 7.92 -19.13 -23.99
C MET A 1 7.00 -19.30 -22.80
N ASN A 2 7.45 -19.01 -21.58
CA ASN A 2 6.55 -19.05 -20.42
C ASN A 2 5.52 -17.93 -20.59
N HIS A 3 4.24 -18.28 -20.67
CA HIS A 3 3.16 -17.30 -20.67
C HIS A 3 3.20 -16.52 -19.36
N LEU A 4 3.29 -15.19 -19.43
CA LEU A 4 3.16 -14.33 -18.26
C LEU A 4 1.72 -14.43 -17.75
N ASN A 5 1.56 -14.82 -16.50
CA ASN A 5 0.25 -14.97 -15.87
C ASN A 5 -0.04 -13.80 -14.94
N TYR A 6 -1.05 -12.99 -15.27
CA TYR A 6 -1.43 -11.81 -14.52
C TYR A 6 -2.49 -12.06 -13.43
N THR A 7 -2.78 -13.33 -13.08
CA THR A 7 -3.80 -13.68 -12.08
C THR A 7 -3.56 -13.10 -10.68
N ASP A 8 -2.32 -12.70 -10.37
CA ASP A 8 -1.98 -12.05 -9.09
C ASP A 8 -2.29 -10.54 -9.05
N PHE A 9 -2.88 -10.00 -10.13
CA PHE A 9 -3.32 -8.62 -10.26
C PHE A 9 -4.80 -8.57 -10.59
N TYR A 10 -5.63 -8.39 -9.57
CA TYR A 10 -7.08 -8.28 -9.72
C TYR A 10 -7.51 -6.80 -9.77
N GLN A 11 -7.88 -6.31 -10.96
CA GLN A 11 -8.50 -5.00 -11.07
C GLN A 11 -9.97 -5.09 -10.65
N VAL A 12 -10.38 -4.32 -9.65
CA VAL A 12 -11.75 -4.33 -9.14
C VAL A 12 -12.68 -3.74 -10.21
N PRO A 13 -13.68 -4.49 -10.70
CA PRO A 13 -14.59 -3.99 -11.72
C PRO A 13 -15.49 -2.91 -11.15
N ASN A 14 -15.84 -1.92 -11.98
CA ASN A 14 -16.81 -0.87 -11.67
C ASN A 14 -16.50 -0.02 -10.42
N LEU A 15 -15.24 -0.01 -9.95
CA LEU A 15 -14.81 0.83 -8.84
C LEU A 15 -13.68 1.76 -9.29
N LYS A 16 -13.97 3.06 -9.31
CA LYS A 16 -13.06 4.10 -9.76
C LYS A 16 -13.23 5.37 -8.96
N PHE A 17 -12.12 6.02 -8.61
CA PHE A 17 -12.08 7.26 -7.85
C PHE A 17 -11.54 8.43 -8.68
N ASP A 18 -11.91 9.65 -8.30
CA ASP A 18 -11.45 10.86 -8.96
C ASP A 18 -9.99 11.18 -8.57
N ILE A 19 -9.07 10.96 -9.52
CA ILE A 19 -7.64 11.22 -9.34
C ILE A 19 -7.32 12.69 -9.10
N LYS A 20 -8.07 13.63 -9.68
CA LYS A 20 -7.83 15.06 -9.47
C LYS A 20 -8.15 15.44 -8.03
N LYS A 21 -9.25 14.93 -7.47
CA LYS A 21 -9.59 15.12 -6.05
C LYS A 21 -8.58 14.45 -5.12
N LEU A 22 -8.17 13.22 -5.42
CA LEU A 22 -7.14 12.51 -4.64
C LEU A 22 -5.81 13.28 -4.60
N ARG A 23 -5.35 13.83 -5.73
CA ARG A 23 -4.13 14.65 -5.79
C ARG A 23 -4.28 15.95 -5.02
N LYS A 24 -5.40 16.67 -5.19
CA LYS A 24 -5.68 17.92 -4.46
C LYS A 24 -5.63 17.72 -2.94
N ASP A 25 -6.21 16.65 -2.45
CA ASP A 25 -6.22 16.37 -1.01
C ASP A 25 -4.89 15.83 -0.52
N LEU A 26 -4.18 15.05 -1.33
CA LEU A 26 -2.80 14.65 -1.03
C LEU A 26 -1.92 15.90 -0.84
N ASP A 27 -1.99 16.87 -1.75
CA ASP A 27 -1.25 18.13 -1.62
C ASP A 27 -1.61 18.89 -0.34
N SER A 28 -2.90 18.88 0.03
CA SER A 28 -3.40 19.55 1.23
C SER A 28 -2.96 18.85 2.52
N VAL A 29 -2.86 17.52 2.52
CA VAL A 29 -2.33 16.70 3.61
C VAL A 29 -0.83 16.92 3.75
N LEU A 30 -0.07 16.90 2.64
CA LEU A 30 1.40 17.04 2.66
C LEU A 30 1.87 18.42 3.14
N LYS A 31 1.05 19.46 2.99
CA LYS A 31 1.32 20.78 3.60
C LYS A 31 1.25 20.78 5.12
N LYS A 32 0.52 19.84 5.72
CA LYS A 32 0.32 19.75 7.18
C LYS A 32 1.20 18.67 7.81
N LYS A 33 1.54 17.62 7.06
CA LYS A 33 2.16 16.41 7.58
C LYS A 33 3.02 15.74 6.52
N GLY A 34 4.27 15.47 6.87
CA GLY A 34 5.18 14.67 6.05
C GLY A 34 4.93 13.17 6.18
N PHE A 35 5.55 12.39 5.29
CA PHE A 35 5.59 10.94 5.44
C PHE A 35 6.50 10.54 6.61
N ALA A 36 6.06 9.56 7.41
CA ALA A 36 6.90 8.96 8.43
C ALA A 36 7.62 7.73 7.87
N SER A 37 8.95 7.70 7.98
CA SER A 37 9.76 6.56 7.57
C SER A 37 9.98 5.60 8.74
N PRO A 38 9.72 4.29 8.59
CA PRO A 38 10.09 3.30 9.59
C PRO A 38 11.62 3.31 9.83
N LYS A 39 12.04 3.08 11.07
CA LYS A 39 13.47 3.07 11.43
C LYS A 39 14.23 2.05 10.58
N GLY A 40 15.34 2.48 9.97
CA GLY A 40 16.20 1.63 9.13
C GLY A 40 15.70 1.40 7.70
N VAL A 41 14.64 2.09 7.27
CA VAL A 41 14.18 2.06 5.87
C VAL A 41 14.37 3.42 5.24
N SER A 42 15.22 3.49 4.22
CA SER A 42 15.38 4.68 3.38
C SER A 42 14.36 4.67 2.24
N ASN A 43 14.07 5.85 1.70
CA ASN A 43 13.29 6.03 0.46
C ASN A 43 11.83 5.54 0.51
N PHE A 44 11.30 5.26 1.70
CA PHE A 44 9.93 4.80 1.92
C PHE A 44 9.33 5.52 3.11
N GLY A 45 8.07 5.91 3.00
CA GLY A 45 7.34 6.53 4.09
C GLY A 45 5.85 6.28 4.03
N ALA A 46 5.17 6.45 5.16
CA ALA A 46 3.73 6.21 5.27
C ALA A 46 3.01 7.36 5.99
N ILE A 47 1.76 7.59 5.60
CA ILE A 47 0.80 8.38 6.36
C ILE A 47 -0.42 7.48 6.61
N PRO A 48 -0.66 7.04 7.85
CA PRO A 48 -1.83 6.25 8.21
C PRO A 48 -3.13 7.02 7.99
N LEU A 49 -4.08 6.39 7.31
CA LEU A 49 -5.42 6.94 7.03
C LEU A 49 -6.42 6.54 8.11
N ASN A 50 -6.29 5.32 8.66
CA ASN A 50 -7.09 4.80 9.75
C ASN A 50 -6.22 4.34 10.94
N GLN A 51 -6.88 4.15 12.08
CA GLN A 51 -6.29 3.77 13.35
C GLN A 51 -7.21 2.81 14.11
N ILE A 52 -6.68 2.22 15.18
CA ILE A 52 -7.48 1.49 16.16
C ILE A 52 -8.27 2.52 16.98
N PRO A 53 -9.59 2.36 17.15
CA PRO A 53 -10.40 3.28 17.95
C PRO A 53 -9.81 3.48 19.34
N ASN A 54 -9.69 4.74 19.76
CA ASN A 54 -9.10 5.15 21.05
C ASN A 54 -7.62 4.79 21.25
N ASP A 55 -6.88 4.40 20.22
CA ASP A 55 -5.45 4.11 20.29
C ASP A 55 -4.69 4.89 19.21
N LYS A 56 -4.16 6.05 19.60
CA LYS A 56 -3.37 6.93 18.72
C LYS A 56 -1.98 6.35 18.38
N ASP A 57 -1.46 5.42 19.18
CA ASP A 57 -0.13 4.83 18.98
C ASP A 57 -0.16 3.69 17.95
N SER A 58 -1.34 3.19 17.61
CA SER A 58 -1.56 2.29 16.47
C SER A 58 -1.09 2.87 15.12
N THR A 59 -0.84 4.17 15.02
CA THR A 59 -0.34 4.83 13.80
C THR A 59 1.17 5.11 13.80
N LYS A 60 1.89 4.67 14.84
CA LYS A 60 3.30 5.03 15.06
C LYS A 60 4.24 3.83 15.04
N GLY A 61 5.52 4.09 14.77
CA GLY A 61 6.60 3.10 14.89
C GLY A 61 6.36 1.85 14.04
N ASN A 62 6.55 0.67 14.64
CA ASN A 62 6.43 -0.63 13.98
C ASN A 62 5.00 -0.93 13.48
N ASN A 63 3.99 -0.28 14.07
CA ASN A 63 2.59 -0.41 13.63
C ASN A 63 2.36 0.13 12.21
N ILE A 64 3.36 0.78 11.61
CA ILE A 64 3.35 1.23 10.21
C ILE A 64 3.68 0.09 9.23
N ARG A 65 4.41 -0.96 9.60
CA ARG A 65 4.80 -2.07 8.69
C ARG A 65 4.07 -3.36 9.00
N GLY A 66 4.12 -3.82 10.26
CA GLY A 66 3.62 -5.16 10.64
C GLY A 66 4.52 -6.27 10.11
N VAL A 67 4.22 -7.51 10.46
CA VAL A 67 5.03 -8.68 10.12
C VAL A 67 5.10 -8.94 8.61
N TYR A 68 6.28 -9.33 8.14
CA TYR A 68 6.54 -9.75 6.75
C TYR A 68 7.72 -10.73 6.71
N TRP A 69 7.85 -11.46 5.60
CA TRP A 69 8.93 -12.42 5.40
C TRP A 69 9.80 -12.03 4.22
N THR A 70 11.12 -12.08 4.41
CA THR A 70 12.10 -11.73 3.36
C THR A 70 12.99 -12.93 3.03
N ILE A 71 13.57 -12.92 1.83
CA ILE A 71 14.79 -13.67 1.53
C ILE A 71 15.93 -12.66 1.60
N ALA A 72 16.70 -12.68 2.68
CA ALA A 72 17.55 -11.55 3.05
C ALA A 72 18.96 -11.59 2.43
N ASP A 73 19.46 -12.78 2.15
CA ASP A 73 20.86 -13.01 1.77
C ASP A 73 20.99 -14.22 0.83
N GLU A 74 22.23 -14.50 0.43
CA GLU A 74 22.60 -15.58 -0.49
C GLU A 74 22.24 -16.98 -0.02
N THR A 75 21.90 -17.18 1.26
CA THR A 75 21.46 -18.49 1.76
C THR A 75 20.09 -18.88 1.21
N GLY A 76 19.32 -17.92 0.70
CA GLY A 76 17.97 -18.15 0.17
C GLY A 76 16.94 -18.45 1.26
N LYS A 77 17.30 -18.37 2.55
CA LYS A 77 16.40 -18.73 3.65
C LYS A 77 15.39 -17.63 3.94
N GLU A 78 14.15 -18.04 4.14
CA GLU A 78 13.09 -17.17 4.58
C GLU A 78 13.28 -16.77 6.04
N VAL A 79 13.10 -15.48 6.33
CA VAL A 79 13.20 -14.92 7.67
C VAL A 79 12.05 -13.96 7.93
N SER A 80 11.43 -14.07 9.11
CA SER A 80 10.40 -13.14 9.57
C SER A 80 11.03 -11.82 10.04
N ARG A 81 10.28 -10.74 9.89
CA ARG A 81 10.64 -9.38 10.27
C ARG A 81 9.46 -8.71 10.98
N ASP A 82 9.77 -7.85 11.94
CA ASP A 82 8.79 -7.04 12.69
C ASP A 82 7.79 -7.90 13.51
N ILE A 83 6.71 -7.29 14.01
CA ILE A 83 5.72 -7.92 14.90
C ILE A 83 4.37 -8.18 14.21
N PRO A 84 3.62 -9.22 14.62
CA PRO A 84 2.26 -9.42 14.17
C PRO A 84 1.35 -8.24 14.55
N ILE A 85 0.42 -7.90 13.66
CA ILE A 85 -0.59 -6.87 13.87
C ILE A 85 -1.96 -7.46 13.61
N ASP A 86 -2.90 -7.20 14.51
CA ASP A 86 -4.31 -7.49 14.25
C ASP A 86 -4.91 -6.40 13.38
N GLU A 87 -4.87 -6.63 12.06
CA GLU A 87 -5.39 -5.73 11.05
C GLU A 87 -6.88 -5.42 11.26
N SER A 88 -7.66 -6.34 11.84
CA SER A 88 -9.11 -6.18 12.00
C SER A 88 -9.51 -5.05 12.96
N LYS A 89 -8.58 -4.60 13.80
CA LYS A 89 -8.82 -3.52 14.78
C LYS A 89 -8.78 -2.13 14.16
N TYR A 90 -8.18 -1.96 12.98
CA TYR A 90 -8.01 -0.67 12.33
C TYR A 90 -9.29 -0.23 11.63
N THR A 91 -10.18 0.43 12.38
CA THR A 91 -11.56 0.68 11.95
C THR A 91 -11.96 2.15 11.93
N GLU A 92 -11.21 3.03 12.60
CA GLU A 92 -11.49 4.46 12.76
C GLU A 92 -10.67 5.30 11.77
N LEU A 93 -11.31 6.20 11.03
CA LEU A 93 -10.61 7.17 10.19
C LEU A 93 -9.90 8.21 11.06
N VAL A 94 -8.63 8.50 10.75
CA VAL A 94 -7.88 9.55 11.45
C VAL A 94 -8.56 10.91 11.20
N PRO A 95 -8.75 11.77 12.23
CA PRO A 95 -9.51 13.02 12.12
C PRO A 95 -9.07 13.96 10.99
N GLU A 96 -7.77 13.97 10.68
CA GLU A 96 -7.16 14.79 9.62
C GLU A 96 -7.80 14.56 8.24
N PHE A 97 -8.36 13.37 7.99
CA PHE A 97 -8.95 13.00 6.70
C PHE A 97 -10.46 13.20 6.62
N GLN A 98 -11.15 13.53 7.72
CA GLN A 98 -12.62 13.59 7.76
C GLN A 98 -13.23 14.56 6.74
N ASN A 99 -12.57 15.68 6.48
CA ASN A 99 -13.02 16.72 5.54
C ASN A 99 -12.30 16.66 4.19
N THR A 100 -11.92 15.45 3.75
CA THR A 100 -11.24 15.20 2.48
C THR A 100 -11.98 14.14 1.68
N TYR A 101 -11.77 14.10 0.38
CA TYR A 101 -12.17 13.03 -0.52
C TYR A 101 -11.63 11.67 -0.08
N PHE A 102 -10.51 11.60 0.67
CA PHE A 102 -10.07 10.34 1.27
C PHE A 102 -11.10 9.74 2.25
N ASN A 103 -11.95 10.55 2.90
CA ASN A 103 -13.06 10.03 3.71
C ASN A 103 -14.09 9.32 2.83
N GLU A 104 -14.46 9.89 1.69
CA GLU A 104 -15.37 9.26 0.72
C GLU A 104 -14.79 7.95 0.18
N VAL A 105 -13.50 7.97 -0.18
CA VAL A 105 -12.77 6.78 -0.62
C VAL A 105 -12.77 5.71 0.47
N TYR A 106 -12.39 6.06 1.70
CA TYR A 106 -12.36 5.13 2.82
C TYR A 106 -13.73 4.50 3.12
N LYS A 107 -14.80 5.31 3.19
CA LYS A 107 -16.17 4.82 3.38
C LYS A 107 -16.60 3.88 2.26
N THR A 108 -16.29 4.22 1.01
CA THR A 108 -16.59 3.39 -0.15
C THR A 108 -15.85 2.06 -0.08
N LEU A 109 -14.54 2.08 0.22
CA LEU A 109 -13.75 0.86 0.33
C LEU A 109 -14.25 -0.03 1.48
N LYS A 110 -14.55 0.51 2.67
CA LYS A 110 -15.11 -0.28 3.79
C LYS A 110 -16.46 -0.93 3.47
N LYS A 111 -17.26 -0.32 2.60
CA LYS A 111 -18.54 -0.91 2.16
C LYS A 111 -18.34 -2.13 1.26
N ASN A 112 -17.26 -2.14 0.49
CA ASN A 112 -17.00 -3.18 -0.51
C ASN A 112 -16.03 -4.28 -0.03
N PHE A 113 -15.24 -4.00 1.01
CA PHE A 113 -14.16 -4.89 1.45
C PHE A 113 -14.05 -4.92 2.97
N LYS A 114 -13.65 -6.09 3.50
CA LYS A 114 -13.14 -6.20 4.85
C LYS A 114 -11.68 -5.73 4.88
N LEU A 115 -11.45 -4.54 5.43
CA LEU A 115 -10.14 -3.87 5.41
C LEU A 115 -9.43 -3.92 6.76
N GLY A 116 -8.11 -3.93 6.71
CA GLY A 116 -7.23 -3.58 7.82
C GLY A 116 -6.72 -2.14 7.74
N ARG A 117 -5.41 -1.96 7.96
CA ARG A 117 -4.73 -0.67 7.81
C ARG A 117 -4.87 -0.12 6.40
N VAL A 118 -5.21 1.16 6.32
CA VAL A 118 -5.25 1.98 5.10
C VAL A 118 -4.22 3.09 5.27
N ARG A 119 -3.32 3.26 4.29
CA ARG A 119 -2.17 4.16 4.37
C ARG A 119 -1.89 4.79 3.02
N LEU A 120 -1.37 6.02 3.03
CA LEU A 120 -0.66 6.59 1.88
C LEU A 120 0.80 6.14 1.96
N LEU A 121 1.31 5.48 0.92
CA LEU A 121 2.68 4.97 0.88
C LEU A 121 3.50 5.71 -0.18
N LEU A 122 4.59 6.34 0.28
CA LEU A 122 5.60 7.01 -0.52
C LEU A 122 6.70 6.02 -0.92
N LYS A 123 7.19 6.18 -2.16
CA LYS A 123 8.46 5.65 -2.61
C LYS A 123 9.22 6.72 -3.37
N GLU A 124 10.40 7.05 -2.89
CA GLU A 124 11.24 8.10 -3.49
C GLU A 124 11.83 7.65 -4.83
N PRO A 125 12.31 8.58 -5.67
CA PRO A 125 12.97 8.27 -6.94
C PRO A 125 14.08 7.21 -6.84
N ARG A 126 14.31 6.50 -7.95
CA ARG A 126 15.45 5.58 -8.14
C ARG A 126 15.68 4.60 -6.97
N SER A 127 14.62 3.97 -6.48
CA SER A 127 14.73 3.12 -5.28
C SER A 127 13.84 1.87 -5.35
N THR A 128 14.20 0.80 -4.63
CA THR A 128 13.43 -0.46 -4.49
C THR A 128 13.04 -0.77 -3.03
N LEU A 129 12.12 -1.71 -2.79
CA LEU A 129 11.93 -2.36 -1.48
C LEU A 129 12.67 -3.70 -1.40
N SER A 130 12.60 -4.36 -0.25
CA SER A 130 13.01 -5.75 -0.08
C SER A 130 12.14 -6.70 -0.92
N TRP A 131 12.70 -7.83 -1.33
CA TRP A 131 11.91 -8.96 -1.84
C TRP A 131 11.22 -9.67 -0.67
N HIS A 132 9.89 -9.63 -0.62
CA HIS A 132 9.14 -10.08 0.56
C HIS A 132 7.76 -10.63 0.23
N LYS A 133 7.14 -11.31 1.20
CA LYS A 133 5.71 -11.62 1.22
C LYS A 133 5.07 -11.06 2.49
N ASP A 134 3.81 -10.68 2.38
CA ASP A 134 2.94 -10.16 3.43
C ASP A 134 1.94 -11.22 3.90
N PRO A 135 1.27 -11.04 5.05
CA PRO A 135 0.23 -11.97 5.50
C PRO A 135 -1.07 -11.86 4.69
N GLU A 136 -1.40 -10.67 4.17
CA GLU A 136 -2.63 -10.42 3.41
C GLU A 136 -2.37 -9.73 2.06
N PRO A 137 -3.27 -9.90 1.06
CA PRO A 137 -3.27 -9.10 -0.15
C PRO A 137 -3.35 -7.59 0.12
N ARG A 138 -2.91 -6.79 -0.85
CA ARG A 138 -2.94 -5.32 -0.76
C ARG A 138 -3.79 -4.74 -1.87
N LEU A 139 -4.71 -3.85 -1.50
CA LEU A 139 -5.46 -3.02 -2.42
C LEU A 139 -4.66 -1.75 -2.69
N HIS A 140 -4.51 -1.38 -3.96
CA HIS A 140 -3.77 -0.20 -4.40
C HIS A 140 -4.66 0.76 -5.21
N ILE A 141 -4.56 2.05 -4.90
CA ILE A 141 -5.06 3.16 -5.70
C ILE A 141 -3.87 4.09 -5.99
N PRO A 142 -3.30 4.06 -7.21
CA PRO A 142 -2.20 4.95 -7.57
C PRO A 142 -2.65 6.41 -7.65
N ILE A 143 -1.91 7.33 -7.02
CA ILE A 143 -2.21 8.78 -7.01
C ILE A 143 -1.15 9.55 -7.81
N ILE A 144 0.12 9.27 -7.51
CA ILE A 144 1.30 9.76 -8.24
C ILE A 144 2.14 8.53 -8.61
N THR A 145 2.38 8.33 -9.90
CA THR A 145 3.14 7.20 -10.46
C THR A 145 3.61 7.56 -11.86
N ASN A 146 4.59 6.82 -12.38
CA ASN A 146 5.14 6.99 -13.73
C ASN A 146 5.50 5.62 -14.30
N LEU A 147 5.79 5.52 -15.61
CA LEU A 147 6.08 4.24 -16.27
C LEU A 147 7.34 3.53 -15.74
N GLY A 148 8.23 4.24 -15.04
CA GLY A 148 9.37 3.66 -14.33
C GLY A 148 8.99 2.99 -12.99
N CYS A 149 7.74 3.08 -12.54
CA CYS A 149 7.23 2.39 -11.36
C CYS A 149 6.63 1.03 -11.74
N SER A 150 7.03 -0.03 -11.04
CA SER A 150 6.48 -1.37 -11.28
C SER A 150 6.26 -2.14 -9.99
N MET A 151 5.14 -2.85 -9.92
CA MET A 151 4.87 -3.89 -8.93
C MET A 151 5.30 -5.23 -9.54
N VAL A 152 6.19 -5.93 -8.86
CA VAL A 152 6.71 -7.23 -9.28
C VAL A 152 6.19 -8.28 -8.32
N ILE A 153 5.48 -9.27 -8.82
CA ILE A 153 5.00 -10.43 -8.03
C ILE A 153 5.50 -11.67 -8.75
N GLU A 154 6.28 -12.50 -8.04
CA GLU A 154 7.00 -13.64 -8.62
C GLU A 154 7.77 -13.23 -9.88
N ASN A 155 7.36 -13.72 -11.05
CA ASN A 155 7.99 -13.46 -12.34
C ASN A 155 7.28 -12.40 -13.20
N VAL A 156 6.28 -11.68 -12.66
CA VAL A 156 5.48 -10.71 -13.41
C VAL A 156 5.69 -9.30 -12.88
N ALA A 157 6.11 -8.39 -13.76
CA ALA A 157 6.21 -6.96 -13.51
C ALA A 157 5.05 -6.22 -14.17
N LYS A 158 4.35 -5.36 -13.42
CA LYS A 158 3.20 -4.58 -13.91
C LYS A 158 3.21 -3.15 -13.37
N HIS A 159 3.08 -2.18 -14.28
CA HIS A 159 2.81 -0.80 -13.92
C HIS A 159 1.33 -0.62 -13.52
N LEU A 160 1.08 0.10 -12.43
CA LEU A 160 -0.26 0.48 -11.99
C LEU A 160 -0.47 1.98 -12.24
N PRO A 161 -1.34 2.38 -13.19
CA PRO A 161 -1.51 3.78 -13.59
C PRO A 161 -2.34 4.60 -12.58
N ALA A 162 -2.07 5.90 -12.48
CA ALA A 162 -2.88 6.84 -11.70
C ALA A 162 -4.11 7.29 -12.48
N ASP A 163 -5.03 6.35 -12.72
CA ASP A 163 -6.27 6.55 -13.47
C ASP A 163 -7.53 6.43 -12.60
N GLY A 164 -7.38 6.12 -11.31
CA GLY A 164 -8.45 6.01 -10.33
C GLY A 164 -8.98 4.61 -10.13
N ASN A 165 -8.54 3.64 -10.95
CA ASN A 165 -8.91 2.25 -10.79
C ASN A 165 -8.27 1.66 -9.52
N VAL A 166 -8.96 0.66 -8.99
CA VAL A 166 -8.51 -0.09 -7.82
C VAL A 166 -7.94 -1.43 -8.28
N THR A 167 -6.72 -1.75 -7.86
CA THR A 167 -6.10 -3.06 -8.12
C THR A 167 -5.74 -3.73 -6.82
N ILE A 168 -6.23 -4.94 -6.59
CA ILE A 168 -5.76 -5.82 -5.51
C ILE A 168 -4.61 -6.65 -6.06
N THR A 169 -3.52 -6.73 -5.30
CA THR A 169 -2.33 -7.51 -5.63
C THR A 169 -2.13 -8.64 -4.64
N ASN A 170 -1.65 -9.77 -5.12
CA ASN A 170 -1.41 -10.95 -4.29
C ASN A 170 -0.08 -10.85 -3.53
N ASN A 171 -0.07 -10.03 -2.49
CA ASN A 171 1.12 -9.81 -1.66
C ASN A 171 1.46 -11.00 -0.75
N THR A 172 0.64 -12.04 -0.69
CA THR A 172 0.98 -13.27 0.04
C THR A 172 2.02 -14.11 -0.71
N LYS A 173 2.27 -13.79 -1.97
CA LYS A 173 3.41 -14.27 -2.76
C LYS A 173 4.60 -13.36 -2.63
N TYR A 174 5.77 -13.84 -3.03
CA TYR A 174 6.96 -13.02 -3.01
C TYR A 174 6.85 -11.92 -4.06
N HIS A 175 7.10 -10.69 -3.61
CA HIS A 175 6.90 -9.50 -4.40
C HIS A 175 7.85 -8.39 -3.98
N ASN A 176 7.87 -7.36 -4.82
CA ASN A 176 8.55 -6.11 -4.58
C ASN A 176 7.83 -5.02 -5.36
N PHE A 177 8.10 -3.77 -5.03
CA PHE A 177 7.84 -2.69 -5.94
C PHE A 177 9.00 -1.72 -5.95
N PHE A 178 9.32 -1.22 -7.14
CA PHE A 178 10.37 -0.23 -7.32
C PHE A 178 9.83 1.02 -8.00
N ASN A 179 10.53 2.12 -7.76
CA ASN A 179 10.37 3.37 -8.47
C ASN A 179 11.69 3.67 -9.19
N GLY A 180 11.78 3.32 -10.47
CA GLY A 180 12.92 3.62 -11.33
C GLY A 180 12.86 5.02 -11.95
N GLY A 181 11.75 5.74 -11.74
CA GLY A 181 11.58 7.11 -12.22
C GLY A 181 12.25 8.15 -11.33
N GLU A 182 12.15 9.40 -11.76
CA GLU A 182 12.73 10.58 -11.09
C GLU A 182 11.71 11.36 -10.27
N GLN A 183 10.45 10.92 -10.26
CA GLN A 183 9.36 11.48 -9.49
C GLN A 183 9.02 10.55 -8.33
N SER A 184 8.75 11.11 -7.14
CA SER A 184 8.17 10.37 -6.03
C SER A 184 6.86 9.68 -6.43
N ARG A 185 6.68 8.45 -5.95
CA ARG A 185 5.46 7.65 -6.17
C ARG A 185 4.65 7.60 -4.89
N VAL A 186 3.35 7.87 -4.99
CA VAL A 186 2.39 7.81 -3.87
C VAL A 186 1.16 7.01 -4.27
N HIS A 187 0.86 5.95 -3.50
CA HIS A 187 -0.38 5.17 -3.64
C HIS A 187 -1.12 5.17 -2.30
N LEU A 188 -2.45 5.14 -2.35
CA LEU A 188 -3.25 4.64 -1.23
C LEU A 188 -3.21 3.12 -1.25
N VAL A 189 -2.89 2.52 -0.10
CA VAL A 189 -2.75 1.08 0.07
C VAL A 189 -3.57 0.61 1.26
N ALA A 190 -4.33 -0.46 1.11
CA ALA A 190 -5.10 -1.08 2.18
C ALA A 190 -4.82 -2.58 2.30
N CYS A 191 -4.78 -3.10 3.53
CA CYS A 191 -4.77 -4.55 3.78
C CYS A 191 -6.18 -5.12 3.51
N VAL A 192 -6.28 -6.18 2.71
CA VAL A 192 -7.57 -6.84 2.39
C VAL A 192 -7.64 -8.15 3.16
N LEU A 193 -8.58 -8.26 4.10
CA LEU A 193 -8.64 -9.39 5.05
C LEU A 193 -9.32 -10.63 4.46
N GLU A 194 -10.04 -10.46 3.34
CA GLU A 194 -10.63 -11.55 2.56
C GLU A 194 -9.82 -11.71 1.28
N ASN A 195 -9.13 -12.84 1.14
CA ASN A 195 -8.19 -13.03 0.03
C ASN A 195 -8.94 -13.41 -1.26
N PRO A 196 -8.93 -12.55 -2.32
CA PRO A 196 -9.65 -12.82 -3.56
C PRO A 196 -8.91 -13.77 -4.51
N PHE A 197 -7.71 -14.25 -4.14
CA PHE A 197 -6.87 -15.16 -4.93
C PHE A 197 -6.92 -16.61 -4.41
N LYS A 198 -7.82 -16.91 -3.47
CA LYS A 198 -8.05 -18.25 -2.93
C LYS A 198 -9.29 -18.87 -3.55
#